data_AF-A0A7J3KGJ0-F1
#
_entry.id   AF-A0A7J3KGJ0-F1
#
_cell.length_a   1.000
_cell.length_b   1.000
_cell.length_c   1.000
_cell.angle_alpha   90.00
_cell.angle_beta   90.00
_cell.angle_gamma   90.00
#
_symmetry.space_group_name_H-M   'P 1'
#
loop_
_entity.id
_entity.type
_entity.pdbx_description
1 polymer ?
#
loop_
_entity_poly.entity_id
_entity_poly.type
_entity_poly.pdbx_seq_one_letter_code
_entity_poly.pdbx_strand_id
1 'polypeptide(L)'
;MSEISLTRLVYLINELKLRIEKYNEKLAKNEMLVRYMLVDPFLRALGWNLENPEEVEPEYVVESGRADYAIKHGGRIVAFIEAKPLSGISKKVIKEKLKYAFDSGVEFTVITDGDTWLVYETFKKAEWRDKKLSEWSITREEPAVVALKALILANTSAFGRQPEKPVLERRVTTTAETAIAEQVRVFKVKGPVDWRKAEYLVLKILASAEKPYGRREIIEKAREHVELTEKDSARTKSGEQRWITQIRWAITRLKMKGKVRALGRNAYAISEEGKSFLKTLEEQIKATA
;
A
#
# COMPACT_ATOMS: atom_id res chain seq x y z
N MET A 1 2.59 8.75 32.19
CA MET A 1 2.58 8.21 30.81
C MET A 1 1.36 7.33 30.68
N SER A 2 0.41 7.66 29.80
CA SER A 2 -0.67 6.72 29.49
C SER A 2 -0.09 5.52 28.75
N GLU A 3 -0.38 4.32 29.21
CA GLU A 3 0.11 3.09 28.58
C GLU A 3 -0.53 2.92 27.19
N ILE A 4 0.30 2.86 26.15
CA ILE A 4 -0.15 2.60 24.78
C ILE A 4 -0.57 1.13 24.70
N SER A 5 -1.84 0.88 24.39
CA SER A 5 -2.37 -0.48 24.24
C SER A 5 -2.71 -0.74 22.76
N LEU A 6 -2.05 -1.74 22.16
CA LEU A 6 -2.33 -2.14 20.78
C LEU A 6 -3.79 -2.57 20.60
N THR A 7 -4.36 -3.29 21.56
CA THR A 7 -5.76 -3.70 21.53
C THR A 7 -6.69 -2.49 21.53
N ARG A 8 -6.41 -1.49 22.38
CA ARG A 8 -7.18 -0.23 22.43
C ARG A 8 -7.04 0.56 21.12
N LEU A 9 -5.84 0.59 20.55
CA LEU A 9 -5.57 1.28 19.29
C LEU A 9 -6.33 0.61 18.13
N VAL A 10 -6.32 -0.72 18.04
CA VAL A 10 -7.10 -1.50 17.06
C VAL A 10 -8.60 -1.24 17.21
N TYR A 11 -9.12 -1.23 18.43
CA TYR A 11 -10.53 -0.91 18.69
C TYR A 11 -10.86 0.52 18.24
N LEU A 12 -10.04 1.50 18.61
CA LEU A 12 -10.23 2.89 18.18
C LEU A 12 -10.19 3.00 16.65
N ILE A 13 -9.26 2.35 15.96
CA ILE A 13 -9.17 2.39 14.49
C ILE A 13 -10.47 1.90 13.85
N ASN A 14 -11.09 0.84 14.40
CA ASN A 14 -12.41 0.40 13.93
C ASN A 14 -13.49 1.47 14.17
N GLU A 15 -13.50 2.12 15.33
CA GLU A 15 -14.45 3.22 15.58
C GLU A 15 -14.22 4.40 14.62
N LEU A 16 -12.97 4.78 14.37
CA LEU A 16 -12.63 5.86 13.45
C LEU A 16 -13.07 5.52 12.03
N LYS A 17 -12.89 4.27 11.59
CA LYS A 17 -13.40 3.79 10.29
C LYS A 17 -14.91 4.01 10.16
N LEU A 18 -15.68 3.60 11.18
CA LEU A 18 -17.13 3.81 11.21
C LEU A 18 -17.50 5.30 11.23
N ARG A 19 -16.74 6.15 11.95
CA ARG A 19 -16.95 7.61 11.94
C ARG A 19 -16.71 8.21 10.55
N ILE A 20 -15.64 7.80 9.87
CA ILE A 20 -15.30 8.28 8.53
C ILE A 20 -16.40 7.91 7.53
N GLU A 21 -16.88 6.66 7.57
CA GLU A 21 -17.97 6.20 6.70
C GLU A 21 -19.28 6.96 6.99
N LYS A 22 -19.64 7.10 8.27
CA LYS A 22 -20.89 7.75 8.69
C LYS A 22 -20.94 9.25 8.44
N TYR A 23 -19.82 9.95 8.63
CA TYR A 23 -19.75 11.41 8.59
C TYR A 23 -18.96 11.95 7.38
N ASN A 24 -18.78 11.12 6.35
CA ASN A 24 -17.95 11.41 5.17
C ASN A 24 -18.16 12.83 4.61
N GLU A 25 -19.40 13.20 4.30
CA GLU A 25 -19.72 14.50 3.70
C GLU A 25 -19.38 15.70 4.61
N LYS A 26 -19.54 15.55 5.93
CA LYS A 26 -19.21 16.61 6.89
C LYS A 26 -17.70 16.75 7.04
N LEU A 27 -16.99 15.63 7.13
CA LEU A 27 -15.54 15.57 7.23
C LEU A 27 -14.85 16.10 5.98
N ALA A 28 -15.42 15.87 4.79
CA ALA A 28 -14.91 16.40 3.52
C ALA A 28 -14.97 17.93 3.40
N LYS A 29 -15.78 18.60 4.23
CA LYS A 29 -16.00 20.06 4.19
C LYS A 29 -15.44 20.81 5.41
N ASN A 30 -14.97 20.10 6.43
CA ASN A 30 -14.61 20.71 7.71
C ASN A 30 -13.32 20.09 8.27
N GLU A 31 -12.21 20.81 8.09
CA GLU A 31 -10.89 20.42 8.59
C GLU A 31 -10.84 20.33 10.13
N MET A 32 -11.50 21.26 10.84
CA MET A 32 -11.63 21.19 12.29
C MET A 32 -12.34 19.89 12.71
N LEU A 33 -13.40 19.51 12.00
CA LEU A 33 -14.13 18.29 12.34
C LEU A 33 -13.27 17.03 12.15
N VAL A 34 -12.39 17.01 11.13
CA VAL A 34 -11.38 15.96 10.95
C VAL A 34 -10.43 15.92 12.15
N ARG A 35 -9.91 17.09 12.55
CA ARG A 35 -9.02 17.24 13.71
C ARG A 35 -9.67 16.68 14.98
N TYR A 36 -10.83 17.22 15.34
CA TYR A 36 -11.56 16.85 16.55
C TYR A 36 -12.04 15.39 16.58
N MET A 37 -12.62 14.89 15.49
CA MET A 37 -13.26 13.56 15.50
C MET A 37 -12.29 12.40 15.23
N LEU A 38 -11.19 12.67 14.52
CA LEU A 38 -10.30 11.64 13.97
C LEU A 38 -8.86 11.80 14.46
N VAL A 39 -8.26 12.97 14.30
CA VAL A 39 -6.84 13.19 14.65
C VAL A 39 -6.65 13.18 16.17
N ASP A 40 -7.42 13.97 16.91
CA ASP A 40 -7.26 14.12 18.36
C ASP A 40 -7.43 12.78 19.11
N PRO A 41 -8.47 11.97 18.85
CA PRO A 41 -8.60 10.67 19.52
C PRO A 41 -7.45 9.73 19.17
N PHE A 42 -6.95 9.79 17.93
CA PHE A 42 -5.84 8.96 17.48
C PHE A 42 -4.54 9.32 18.17
N LEU A 43 -4.21 10.61 18.27
CA LEU A 43 -3.03 11.10 19.00
C LEU A 43 -3.10 10.74 20.49
N ARG A 44 -4.26 10.88 21.14
CA ARG A 44 -4.46 10.43 22.53
C ARG A 44 -4.17 8.94 22.71
N ALA A 45 -4.66 8.10 21.79
CA ALA A 45 -4.42 6.67 21.85
C ALA A 45 -2.94 6.28 21.59
N LEU A 46 -2.22 7.13 20.87
CA LEU A 46 -0.77 7.04 20.67
C LEU A 46 0.03 7.58 21.86
N GLY A 47 -0.63 8.01 22.94
CA GLY A 47 0.00 8.40 24.20
C GLY A 47 0.34 9.90 24.31
N TRP A 48 -0.15 10.73 23.39
CA TRP A 48 0.02 12.18 23.46
C TRP A 48 -1.03 12.82 24.37
N ASN A 49 -0.58 13.74 25.23
CA ASN A 49 -1.47 14.58 26.02
C ASN A 49 -1.76 15.91 25.28
N LEU A 50 -2.95 16.03 24.69
CA LEU A 50 -3.36 17.23 23.94
C LEU A 50 -3.66 18.43 24.83
N GLU A 51 -3.83 18.22 26.14
CA GLU A 51 -4.00 19.27 27.13
C GLU A 51 -2.65 19.80 27.66
N ASN A 52 -1.53 19.23 27.23
CA ASN A 52 -0.19 19.64 27.64
C ASN A 52 0.55 20.31 26.47
N PRO A 53 0.71 21.65 26.46
CA PRO A 53 1.41 22.37 25.38
C PRO A 53 2.92 22.05 25.32
N GLU A 54 3.49 21.42 26.36
CA GLU A 54 4.87 20.90 26.33
C GLU A 54 4.99 19.56 25.58
N GLU A 55 3.87 18.91 25.24
CA GLU A 55 3.79 17.69 24.43
C GLU A 55 3.13 17.96 23.07
N VAL A 56 1.97 18.61 23.07
CA VAL A 56 1.22 18.93 21.85
C VAL A 56 0.71 20.35 21.94
N GLU A 57 1.17 21.21 21.03
CA GLU A 57 0.70 22.58 20.92
C GLU A 57 -0.08 22.76 19.61
N PRO A 58 -1.41 22.93 19.66
CA PRO A 58 -2.21 23.21 18.46
C PRO A 58 -1.99 24.65 17.97
N GLU A 59 -2.21 24.89 16.67
CA GLU A 59 -2.09 26.22 16.05
C GLU A 59 -0.71 26.88 16.25
N TYR A 60 0.36 26.07 16.27
CA TYR A 60 1.72 26.54 16.54
C TYR A 60 2.22 27.49 15.46
N VAL A 61 2.55 28.72 15.85
CA VAL A 61 3.02 29.78 14.94
C VAL A 61 4.54 29.72 14.81
N VAL A 62 5.02 29.81 13.58
CA VAL A 62 6.45 29.97 13.23
C VAL A 62 6.60 31.12 12.24
N GLU A 63 7.83 31.55 11.98
CA GLU A 63 8.10 32.66 11.05
C GLU A 63 7.53 32.42 9.64
N SER A 64 7.51 31.17 9.17
CA SER A 64 7.04 30.77 7.86
C SER A 64 5.52 30.47 7.78
N GLY A 65 4.76 30.58 8.89
CA GLY A 65 3.33 30.26 8.91
C GLY A 65 2.82 29.63 10.21
N ARG A 66 1.90 28.67 10.10
CA ARG A 66 1.25 28.01 11.25
C ARG A 66 1.00 26.53 10.99
N ALA A 67 1.40 25.69 11.93
CA ALA A 67 1.14 24.25 11.93
C ALA A 67 -0.14 23.94 12.72
N ASP A 68 -0.91 22.94 12.31
CA ASP A 68 -2.11 22.54 13.06
C ASP A 68 -1.75 21.96 14.43
N TYR A 69 -0.65 21.19 14.50
CA TYR A 69 -0.07 20.71 15.75
C TYR A 69 1.46 20.70 15.69
N ALA A 70 2.11 21.21 16.73
CA ALA A 70 3.50 20.93 17.04
C ALA A 70 3.60 19.81 18.07
N ILE A 71 4.32 18.75 17.71
CA ILE A 71 4.62 17.62 18.59
C ILE A 71 5.99 17.85 19.22
N LYS A 72 6.01 17.93 20.54
CA LYS A 72 7.20 18.20 21.34
C LYS A 72 7.59 16.97 22.15
N HIS A 73 8.87 16.64 22.14
CA HIS A 73 9.41 15.53 22.92
C HIS A 73 10.77 15.94 23.49
N GLY A 74 10.94 15.81 24.81
CA GLY A 74 12.17 16.26 25.49
C GLY A 74 12.45 17.76 25.36
N GLY A 75 11.42 18.59 25.34
CA GLY A 75 11.54 20.06 25.24
C GLY A 75 11.90 20.59 23.85
N ARG A 76 11.83 19.75 22.81
CA ARG A 76 12.10 20.13 21.41
C ARG A 76 10.93 19.77 20.52
N ILE A 77 10.69 20.57 19.49
CA ILE A 77 9.71 20.27 18.45
C ILE A 77 10.30 19.20 17.54
N VAL A 78 9.65 18.04 17.47
CA VAL A 78 10.11 16.87 16.70
C VAL A 78 9.31 16.72 15.41
N ALA A 79 7.99 17.00 15.46
CA ALA A 79 7.13 16.86 14.29
C ALA A 79 6.09 17.96 14.19
N PHE A 80 5.72 18.30 12.96
CA PHE A 80 4.49 19.03 12.67
C PHE A 80 3.44 18.08 12.10
N ILE A 81 2.19 18.26 12.53
CA ILE A 81 1.03 17.57 11.95
C ILE A 81 0.16 18.61 11.25
N GLU A 82 -0.19 18.32 10.00
CA GLU A 82 -0.99 19.15 9.11
C GLU A 82 -2.24 18.38 8.69
N ALA A 83 -3.38 18.80 9.21
CA ALA A 83 -4.67 18.19 8.91
C ALA A 83 -5.29 18.82 7.67
N LYS A 84 -6.10 18.05 6.94
CA LYS A 84 -6.91 18.51 5.81
C LYS A 84 -8.33 17.96 5.93
N PRO A 85 -9.33 18.57 5.26
CA PRO A 85 -10.63 17.93 5.10
C PRO A 85 -10.45 16.55 4.44
N LEU A 86 -11.38 15.62 4.70
CA LEU A 86 -11.33 14.26 4.17
C LEU A 86 -11.16 14.28 2.63
N SER A 87 -10.23 13.48 2.11
CA SER A 87 -9.81 13.47 0.69
C SER A 87 -9.16 14.77 0.18
N GLY A 88 -8.76 15.67 1.09
CA GLY A 88 -8.14 16.96 0.78
C GLY A 88 -6.63 16.92 0.54
N ILE A 89 -5.99 15.76 0.71
CA ILE A 89 -4.54 15.63 0.48
C ILE A 89 -4.26 15.59 -1.03
N SER A 90 -3.48 16.56 -1.50
CA SER A 90 -3.00 16.62 -2.89
C SER A 90 -1.48 16.73 -2.95
N LYS A 91 -0.90 16.44 -4.13
CA LYS A 91 0.55 16.61 -4.36
C LYS A 91 1.02 18.05 -4.08
N LYS A 92 0.17 19.05 -4.36
CA LYS A 92 0.47 20.46 -4.09
C LYS A 92 0.58 20.70 -2.58
N VAL A 93 -0.41 20.24 -1.82
CA VAL A 93 -0.43 20.32 -0.35
C VAL A 93 0.79 19.63 0.25
N ILE A 94 1.13 18.41 -0.20
CA ILE A 94 2.30 17.69 0.31
C ILE A 94 3.57 18.50 0.13
N LYS A 95 3.83 19.01 -1.08
CA LYS A 95 5.04 19.78 -1.37
C LYS A 95 5.11 21.07 -0.56
N GLU A 96 3.97 21.77 -0.41
CA GLU A 96 3.87 23.01 0.36
C GLU A 96 4.22 22.77 1.84
N LYS A 97 3.62 21.76 2.46
CA LYS A 97 3.83 21.45 3.87
C LYS A 97 5.23 20.91 4.17
N LEU A 98 5.81 20.12 3.25
CA LEU A 98 7.21 19.70 3.38
C LEU A 98 8.20 20.86 3.28
N LYS A 99 7.94 21.84 2.40
CA LYS A 99 8.78 23.04 2.31
C LYS A 99 8.70 23.84 3.60
N TYR A 100 7.48 24.08 4.09
CA TYR A 100 7.24 24.81 5.32
C TYR A 100 7.96 24.19 6.53
N ALA A 101 7.84 22.87 6.74
CA ALA A 101 8.51 22.18 7.84
C ALA A 101 10.05 22.22 7.72
N PHE A 102 10.58 22.19 6.49
CA PHE A 102 12.00 22.35 6.23
C PHE A 102 12.50 23.73 6.67
N ASP A 103 11.77 24.79 6.32
CA ASP A 103 12.12 26.17 6.70
C ASP A 103 12.06 26.37 8.22
N SER A 104 11.23 25.61 8.94
CA SER A 104 11.10 25.66 10.41
C SER A 104 12.05 24.73 11.18
N GLY A 105 12.94 23.99 10.52
CA GLY A 105 13.92 23.15 11.23
C GLY A 105 13.36 21.85 11.82
N VAL A 106 12.15 21.42 11.45
CA VAL A 106 11.45 20.29 12.10
C VAL A 106 11.74 18.95 11.42
N GLU A 107 12.11 17.94 12.21
CA GLU A 107 12.60 16.65 11.73
C GLU A 107 11.56 15.86 10.91
N PHE A 108 10.31 15.83 11.38
CA PHE A 108 9.25 15.07 10.73
C PHE A 108 8.05 15.93 10.35
N THR A 109 7.45 15.61 9.20
CA THR A 109 6.20 16.23 8.75
C THR A 109 5.15 15.14 8.59
N VAL A 110 4.01 15.30 9.27
CA VAL A 110 2.86 14.41 9.16
C VAL A 110 1.73 15.15 8.46
N ILE A 111 1.18 14.56 7.40
CA ILE A 111 0.04 15.13 6.67
C ILE A 111 -1.09 14.12 6.73
N THR A 112 -2.27 14.56 7.17
CA THR A 112 -3.42 13.68 7.36
C THR A 112 -4.74 14.34 6.97
N ASP A 113 -5.69 13.54 6.52
CA ASP A 113 -7.10 13.93 6.38
C ASP A 113 -8.03 13.10 7.30
N GLY A 114 -7.43 12.50 8.33
CA GLY A 114 -8.06 11.59 9.27
C GLY A 114 -8.10 10.15 8.78
N ASP A 115 -8.33 9.91 7.48
CA ASP A 115 -8.24 8.57 6.89
C ASP A 115 -6.81 8.22 6.49
N THR A 116 -6.22 9.04 5.62
CA THR A 116 -4.89 8.84 5.06
C THR A 116 -3.87 9.60 5.91
N TRP A 117 -2.82 8.91 6.33
CA TRP A 117 -1.71 9.48 7.10
C TRP A 117 -0.41 9.27 6.35
N LEU A 118 0.34 10.35 6.16
CA LEU A 118 1.62 10.36 5.46
C LEU A 118 2.69 10.91 6.40
N VAL A 119 3.72 10.12 6.70
CA VAL A 119 4.83 10.54 7.56
C VAL A 119 6.08 10.72 6.70
N TYR A 120 6.68 11.90 6.77
CA TYR A 120 7.87 12.26 6.01
C TYR A 120 9.04 12.65 6.92
N GLU A 121 10.24 12.27 6.50
CA GLU A 121 11.50 12.77 7.04
C GLU A 121 11.90 14.04 6.30
N THR A 122 11.84 15.19 6.97
CA THR A 122 11.99 16.51 6.35
C THR A 122 13.38 16.69 5.71
N PHE A 123 14.44 16.30 6.41
CA PHE A 123 15.84 16.54 6.03
C PHE A 123 16.49 15.44 5.19
N LYS A 124 15.77 14.37 4.86
CA LYS A 124 16.32 13.32 3.99
C LYS A 124 16.73 13.90 2.64
N LYS A 125 17.98 13.67 2.23
CA LYS A 125 18.52 14.15 0.94
C LYS A 125 18.00 13.30 -0.23
N ALA A 126 16.73 13.47 -0.56
CA ALA A 126 16.05 12.76 -1.64
C ALA A 126 14.86 13.58 -2.16
N GLU A 127 14.30 13.16 -3.29
CA GLU A 127 13.03 13.67 -3.81
C GLU A 127 11.90 13.44 -2.79
N TRP A 128 10.89 14.30 -2.80
CA TRP A 128 9.82 14.29 -1.78
C TRP A 128 9.11 12.93 -1.62
N ARG A 129 9.04 12.13 -2.69
CA ARG A 129 8.45 10.78 -2.65
C ARG A 129 9.27 9.82 -1.79
N ASP A 130 10.59 9.94 -1.87
CA ASP A 130 11.55 9.07 -1.19
C ASP A 130 11.81 9.53 0.25
N LYS A 131 11.37 10.75 0.60
CA LYS A 131 11.30 11.26 1.99
C LYS A 131 10.21 10.61 2.83
N LYS A 132 9.26 9.90 2.22
CA LYS A 132 8.15 9.26 2.94
C LYS A 132 8.65 8.06 3.74
N LEU A 133 8.46 8.09 5.05
CA LEU A 133 8.84 7.02 5.98
C LEU A 133 7.74 5.97 6.12
N SER A 134 6.49 6.42 6.23
CA SER A 134 5.35 5.53 6.43
C SER A 134 4.09 6.14 5.81
N GLU A 135 3.17 5.28 5.40
CA GLU A 135 1.80 5.65 5.03
C GLU A 135 0.80 4.61 5.51
N TRP A 136 -0.38 5.09 5.88
CA TRP A 136 -1.53 4.21 6.06
C TRP A 136 -2.86 4.88 5.75
N SER A 137 -3.88 4.05 5.55
CA SER A 137 -5.29 4.48 5.45
C SER A 137 -6.15 3.70 6.45
N ILE A 138 -6.89 4.43 7.28
CA ILE A 138 -7.79 3.86 8.32
C ILE A 138 -8.88 2.98 7.69
N THR A 139 -9.43 3.39 6.54
CA THR A 139 -10.53 2.68 5.88
C THR A 139 -10.08 1.56 4.96
N ARG A 140 -8.88 1.67 4.35
CA ARG A 140 -8.40 0.75 3.30
C ARG A 140 -7.48 -0.37 3.80
N GLU A 141 -7.00 -0.30 5.03
CA GLU A 141 -6.09 -1.30 5.60
C GLU A 141 -6.69 -2.01 6.81
N GLU A 142 -6.10 -3.16 7.14
CA GLU A 142 -6.47 -3.92 8.34
C GLU A 142 -6.10 -3.12 9.60
N PRO A 143 -7.00 -3.00 10.60
CA PRO A 143 -6.76 -2.19 11.81
C PRO A 143 -5.46 -2.54 12.55
N ALA A 144 -5.10 -3.82 12.60
CA ALA A 144 -3.85 -4.26 13.23
C ALA A 144 -2.60 -3.75 12.48
N VAL A 145 -2.65 -3.72 11.14
CA VAL A 145 -1.55 -3.19 10.31
C VAL A 145 -1.42 -1.69 10.52
N VAL A 146 -2.54 -0.98 10.53
CA VAL A 146 -2.57 0.46 10.83
C VAL A 146 -2.00 0.74 12.22
N ALA A 147 -2.42 -0.01 13.24
CA ALA A 147 -1.93 0.13 14.61
C ALA A 147 -0.40 0.00 14.68
N LEU A 148 0.17 -1.02 14.03
CA LEU A 148 1.62 -1.23 13.99
C LEU A 148 2.37 -0.10 13.28
N LYS A 149 1.88 0.35 12.11
CA LYS A 149 2.48 1.45 11.36
C LYS A 149 2.42 2.77 12.14
N ALA A 150 1.32 3.02 12.83
CA ALA A 150 1.09 4.24 13.60
C ALA A 150 2.00 4.37 14.82
N LEU A 151 2.64 3.29 15.28
CA LEU A 151 3.61 3.35 16.38
C LEU A 151 4.80 4.28 16.10
N ILE A 152 5.10 4.59 14.83
CA ILE A 152 6.11 5.60 14.48
C ILE A 152 5.77 6.99 15.03
N LEU A 153 4.49 7.26 15.30
CA LEU A 153 4.00 8.50 15.90
C LEU A 153 3.69 8.37 17.39
N ALA A 154 3.94 7.21 18.01
CA ALA A 154 3.59 6.99 19.39
C ALA A 154 4.53 7.73 20.34
N ASN A 155 3.97 8.34 21.40
CA ASN A 155 4.72 9.00 22.46
C ASN A 155 5.45 7.93 23.31
N THR A 156 6.63 7.55 22.84
CA THR A 156 7.51 6.58 23.48
C THR A 156 8.87 7.22 23.66
N SER A 157 9.70 6.68 24.54
CA SER A 157 11.08 7.15 24.71
C SER A 157 11.92 7.08 23.43
N ALA A 158 11.50 6.26 22.45
CA ALA A 158 12.11 6.12 21.14
C ALA A 158 11.59 7.13 20.10
N PHE A 159 10.53 7.89 20.38
CA PHE A 159 9.99 8.87 19.44
C PHE A 159 11.02 9.94 19.08
N GLY A 160 11.08 10.28 17.79
CA GLY A 160 12.08 11.20 17.24
C GLY A 160 13.48 10.60 17.08
N ARG A 161 13.75 9.38 17.58
CA ARG A 161 15.03 8.71 17.32
C ARG A 161 14.99 8.11 15.93
N GLN A 162 16.01 8.42 15.12
CA GLN A 162 16.29 7.57 13.97
C GLN A 162 16.69 6.19 14.51
N PRO A 163 16.03 5.11 14.07
CA PRO A 163 16.49 3.78 14.43
C PRO A 163 17.92 3.62 13.91
N GLU A 164 18.84 3.21 14.78
CA GLU A 164 20.06 2.57 14.31
C GLU A 164 19.64 1.42 13.39
N LYS A 165 20.40 1.23 12.30
CA LYS A 165 20.16 0.30 11.18
C LYS A 165 19.00 -0.70 11.39
N PRO A 166 18.04 -0.82 10.45
CA PRO A 166 16.81 -1.59 10.64
C PRO A 166 17.03 -2.89 11.43
N VAL A 167 16.45 -3.00 12.63
CA VAL A 167 16.55 -4.20 13.49
C VAL A 167 16.03 -5.44 12.75
N LEU A 168 14.98 -5.22 11.96
CA LEU A 168 14.60 -6.11 10.89
C LEU A 168 15.28 -5.58 9.65
N GLU A 169 16.42 -6.18 9.28
CA GLU A 169 16.79 -6.17 7.88
C GLU A 169 15.55 -6.65 7.14
N ARG A 170 14.96 -5.77 6.33
CA ARG A 170 14.10 -6.22 5.25
C ARG A 170 14.88 -7.38 4.67
N ARG A 171 14.27 -8.57 4.55
CA ARG A 171 14.74 -9.48 3.51
C ARG A 171 14.56 -8.69 2.23
N VAL A 172 15.59 -7.92 1.87
CA VAL A 172 15.93 -7.66 0.51
C VAL A 172 15.94 -9.07 -0.02
N THR A 173 14.89 -9.40 -0.77
CA THR A 173 14.83 -10.66 -1.49
C THR A 173 16.21 -10.83 -2.04
N THR A 174 16.93 -11.84 -1.55
CA THR A 174 18.35 -12.02 -1.87
C THR A 174 18.51 -11.87 -3.37
N THR A 175 19.68 -11.48 -3.86
CA THR A 175 19.95 -11.38 -5.30
C THR A 175 19.46 -12.63 -6.07
N ALA A 176 19.39 -13.78 -5.41
CA ALA A 176 18.72 -15.00 -5.88
C ALA A 176 17.19 -14.90 -6.00
N GLU A 177 16.44 -14.42 -5.00
CA GLU A 177 14.98 -14.21 -5.09
C GLU A 177 14.59 -13.03 -5.99
N THR A 178 15.39 -11.96 -6.07
CA THR A 178 15.21 -10.91 -7.08
C THR A 178 15.53 -11.45 -8.47
N ALA A 179 16.61 -12.24 -8.65
CA ALA A 179 16.90 -12.91 -9.91
C ALA A 179 15.85 -13.97 -10.27
N ILE A 180 15.22 -14.64 -9.31
CA ILE A 180 14.08 -15.53 -9.54
C ILE A 180 12.85 -14.71 -9.92
N ALA A 181 12.54 -13.60 -9.23
CA ALA A 181 11.44 -12.71 -9.60
C ALA A 181 11.66 -12.04 -10.96
N GLU A 182 12.90 -11.78 -11.35
CA GLU A 182 13.31 -11.18 -12.61
C GLU A 182 13.37 -12.23 -13.74
N GLN A 183 13.83 -13.47 -13.47
CA GLN A 183 13.63 -14.64 -14.36
C GLN A 183 12.15 -15.00 -14.52
N VAL A 184 11.34 -14.78 -13.50
CA VAL A 184 9.88 -14.94 -13.54
C VAL A 184 9.23 -13.79 -14.32
N ARG A 185 9.84 -12.61 -14.38
CA ARG A 185 9.41 -11.49 -15.26
C ARG A 185 9.86 -11.66 -16.71
N VAL A 186 10.98 -12.35 -16.99
CA VAL A 186 11.50 -12.57 -18.34
C VAL A 186 11.37 -14.04 -18.73
N PHE A 187 10.14 -14.54 -18.80
CA PHE A 187 9.86 -15.85 -19.42
C PHE A 187 9.12 -15.67 -20.74
N LYS A 188 9.52 -16.47 -21.72
CA LYS A 188 8.87 -16.59 -23.03
C LYS A 188 8.40 -18.02 -23.23
N VAL A 189 7.14 -18.18 -23.62
CA VAL A 189 6.55 -19.47 -23.97
C VAL A 189 6.41 -19.53 -25.49
N LYS A 190 7.07 -20.50 -26.12
CA LYS A 190 6.93 -20.76 -27.56
C LYS A 190 5.58 -21.41 -27.87
N GLY A 191 4.89 -20.90 -28.87
CA GLY A 191 3.67 -21.50 -29.39
C GLY A 191 3.90 -22.88 -30.04
N PRO A 192 2.83 -23.63 -30.37
CA PRO A 192 1.43 -23.25 -30.18
C PRO A 192 1.03 -23.24 -28.70
N VAL A 193 0.19 -22.28 -28.33
CA VAL A 193 -0.36 -22.14 -26.97
C VAL A 193 -1.49 -23.14 -26.81
N ASP A 194 -1.16 -24.31 -26.26
CA ASP A 194 -2.15 -25.30 -25.86
C ASP A 194 -2.80 -24.93 -24.51
N TRP A 195 -3.69 -25.80 -24.05
CA TRP A 195 -4.44 -25.58 -22.83
C TRP A 195 -3.56 -25.55 -21.57
N ARG A 196 -2.41 -26.26 -21.57
CA ARG A 196 -1.47 -26.32 -20.42
C ARG A 196 -0.60 -25.08 -20.37
N LYS A 197 -0.03 -24.68 -21.51
CA LYS A 197 0.72 -23.43 -21.66
C LYS A 197 -0.13 -22.22 -21.31
N ALA A 198 -1.41 -22.23 -21.68
CA ALA A 198 -2.36 -21.20 -21.28
C ALA A 198 -2.61 -21.17 -19.76
N GLU A 199 -2.79 -22.32 -19.10
CA GLU A 199 -2.92 -22.39 -17.63
C GLU A 199 -1.64 -21.91 -16.92
N TYR A 200 -0.48 -22.30 -17.43
CA TYR A 200 0.83 -21.86 -16.93
C TYR A 200 0.99 -20.33 -17.00
N LEU A 201 0.73 -19.72 -18.17
CA LEU A 201 0.82 -18.28 -18.37
C LEU A 201 -0.07 -17.52 -17.38
N VAL A 202 -1.33 -17.94 -17.24
CA VAL A 202 -2.29 -17.30 -16.32
C VAL A 202 -1.81 -17.38 -14.88
N LEU A 203 -1.37 -18.55 -14.42
CA LEU A 203 -0.90 -18.72 -13.04
C LEU A 203 0.38 -17.95 -12.76
N LYS A 204 1.33 -17.95 -13.70
CA LYS A 204 2.60 -17.22 -13.53
C LYS A 204 2.38 -15.70 -13.46
N ILE A 205 1.52 -15.17 -14.32
CA ILE A 205 1.12 -13.75 -14.27
C ILE A 205 0.47 -13.41 -12.92
N LEU A 206 -0.51 -14.22 -12.48
CA LEU A 206 -1.22 -13.98 -11.22
C LEU A 206 -0.34 -14.20 -9.98
N ALA A 207 0.68 -15.05 -10.05
CA ALA A 207 1.65 -15.24 -8.97
C ALA A 207 2.56 -14.03 -8.78
N SER A 208 2.90 -13.33 -9.88
CA SER A 208 3.70 -12.10 -9.87
C SER A 208 2.89 -10.82 -9.63
N ALA A 209 1.56 -10.93 -9.48
CA ALA A 209 0.67 -9.78 -9.43
C ALA A 209 0.66 -9.13 -8.03
N GLU A 210 0.97 -7.83 -7.96
CA GLU A 210 0.87 -7.03 -6.71
C GLU A 210 -0.58 -6.74 -6.30
N LYS A 211 -1.53 -6.93 -7.23
CA LYS A 211 -2.97 -6.74 -7.04
C LYS A 211 -3.75 -7.76 -7.88
N PRO A 212 -5.03 -8.00 -7.58
CA PRO A 212 -5.88 -8.83 -8.45
C PRO A 212 -6.00 -8.22 -9.86
N TYR A 213 -5.93 -9.06 -10.89
CA TYR A 213 -6.06 -8.62 -12.28
C TYR A 213 -7.38 -9.03 -12.91
N GLY A 214 -7.89 -8.21 -13.82
CA GLY A 214 -9.01 -8.55 -14.67
C GLY A 214 -8.61 -9.35 -15.90
N ARG A 215 -9.61 -9.95 -16.59
CA ARG A 215 -9.37 -10.78 -17.79
C ARG A 215 -8.57 -10.04 -18.87
N ARG A 216 -8.85 -8.75 -19.09
CA ARG A 216 -8.14 -7.94 -20.10
C ARG A 216 -6.67 -7.75 -19.73
N GLU A 217 -6.38 -7.37 -18.49
CA GLU A 217 -5.01 -7.20 -17.98
C GLU A 217 -4.20 -8.50 -18.06
N ILE A 218 -4.83 -9.66 -17.75
CA ILE A 218 -4.18 -10.97 -17.85
C ILE A 218 -3.81 -11.29 -19.31
N ILE A 219 -4.69 -10.98 -20.27
CA ILE A 219 -4.44 -11.23 -21.71
C ILE A 219 -3.32 -10.31 -22.23
N GLU A 220 -3.34 -9.04 -21.84
CA GLU A 220 -2.32 -8.06 -22.23
C GLU A 220 -0.94 -8.48 -21.71
N LYS A 221 -0.84 -8.82 -20.42
CA LYS A 221 0.40 -9.35 -19.85
C LYS A 221 0.82 -10.67 -20.48
N ALA A 222 -0.12 -11.58 -20.78
CA ALA A 222 0.21 -12.83 -21.46
C ALA A 222 0.81 -12.60 -22.85
N ARG A 223 0.43 -11.53 -23.56
CA ARG A 223 1.01 -11.21 -24.87
C ARG A 223 2.51 -10.94 -24.80
N GLU A 224 2.97 -10.29 -23.72
CA GLU A 224 4.38 -9.97 -23.50
C GLU A 224 5.23 -11.23 -23.29
N HIS A 225 4.62 -12.34 -22.89
CA HIS A 225 5.32 -13.58 -22.51
C HIS A 225 5.15 -14.73 -23.51
N VAL A 226 4.57 -14.49 -24.69
CA VAL A 226 4.32 -15.55 -25.68
C VAL A 226 4.91 -15.22 -27.05
N GLU A 227 5.63 -16.17 -27.62
CA GLU A 227 6.03 -16.17 -29.04
C GLU A 227 4.97 -16.94 -29.83
N LEU A 228 4.09 -16.20 -30.51
CA LEU A 228 2.96 -16.78 -31.22
C LEU A 228 3.38 -17.40 -32.55
N THR A 229 2.84 -18.58 -32.83
CA THR A 229 2.89 -19.21 -34.14
C THR A 229 1.74 -18.74 -35.03
N GLU A 230 1.78 -19.08 -36.32
CA GLU A 230 0.65 -18.84 -37.23
C GLU A 230 -0.66 -19.47 -36.73
N LYS A 231 -0.57 -20.67 -36.15
CA LYS A 231 -1.70 -21.40 -35.56
C LYS A 231 -2.35 -20.65 -34.39
N ASP A 232 -1.54 -19.91 -33.63
CA ASP A 232 -2.01 -19.12 -32.49
C ASP A 232 -2.71 -17.83 -32.94
N SER A 233 -2.20 -17.24 -34.02
CA SER A 233 -2.71 -15.99 -34.62
C SER A 233 -3.96 -16.21 -35.48
N ALA A 234 -4.25 -17.46 -35.86
CA ALA A 234 -5.46 -17.84 -36.58
C ALA A 234 -6.73 -17.40 -35.81
N ARG A 235 -7.69 -16.82 -36.55
CA ARG A 235 -8.97 -16.40 -35.98
C ARG A 235 -9.90 -17.60 -35.79
N THR A 236 -10.59 -17.64 -34.66
CA THR A 236 -11.64 -18.62 -34.37
C THR A 236 -12.95 -18.19 -35.01
N LYS A 237 -13.99 -19.04 -34.92
CA LYS A 237 -15.35 -18.72 -35.41
C LYS A 237 -15.95 -17.45 -34.80
N SER A 238 -15.46 -17.01 -33.63
CA SER A 238 -15.88 -15.77 -32.97
C SER A 238 -15.08 -14.53 -33.38
N GLY A 239 -14.16 -14.66 -34.34
CA GLY A 239 -13.30 -13.56 -34.82
C GLY A 239 -12.08 -13.24 -33.95
N GLU A 240 -11.93 -13.90 -32.80
CA GLU A 240 -10.79 -13.69 -31.89
C GLU A 240 -9.60 -14.60 -32.24
N GLN A 241 -8.38 -14.15 -31.94
CA GLN A 241 -7.18 -14.98 -32.12
C GLN A 241 -7.23 -16.20 -31.18
N ARG A 242 -6.81 -17.37 -31.69
CA ARG A 242 -6.91 -18.65 -30.99
C ARG A 242 -6.23 -18.64 -29.62
N TRP A 243 -5.07 -18.01 -29.47
CA TRP A 243 -4.37 -17.92 -28.19
C TRP A 243 -5.14 -17.11 -27.14
N ILE A 244 -5.85 -16.04 -27.53
CA ILE A 244 -6.69 -15.24 -26.63
C ILE A 244 -7.82 -16.11 -26.08
N THR A 245 -8.44 -16.90 -26.96
CA THR A 245 -9.49 -17.85 -26.56
C THR A 245 -8.94 -18.87 -25.57
N GLN A 246 -7.72 -19.39 -25.78
CA GLN A 246 -7.08 -20.33 -24.84
C GLN A 246 -6.83 -19.71 -23.46
N ILE A 247 -6.34 -18.48 -23.39
CA ILE A 247 -6.13 -17.76 -22.12
C ILE A 247 -7.46 -17.54 -21.39
N ARG A 248 -8.53 -17.16 -22.08
CA ARG A 248 -9.86 -17.00 -21.47
C ARG A 248 -10.39 -18.31 -20.90
N TRP A 249 -10.25 -19.41 -21.64
CA TRP A 249 -10.64 -20.73 -21.15
C TRP A 249 -9.78 -21.18 -19.97
N ALA A 250 -8.49 -20.87 -19.97
CA ALA A 250 -7.60 -21.16 -18.86
C ALA A 250 -8.04 -20.45 -17.56
N ILE A 251 -8.37 -19.15 -17.62
CA ILE A 251 -8.91 -18.42 -16.46
C ILE A 251 -10.17 -19.11 -15.92
N THR A 252 -11.10 -19.48 -16.80
CA THR A 252 -12.35 -20.16 -16.40
C THR A 252 -12.08 -21.53 -15.77
N ARG A 253 -11.23 -22.37 -16.39
CA ARG A 253 -10.89 -23.70 -15.86
C ARG A 253 -10.17 -23.61 -14.52
N LEU A 254 -9.19 -22.72 -14.39
CA LEU A 254 -8.43 -22.54 -13.15
C LEU A 254 -9.32 -22.05 -12.01
N LYS A 255 -10.31 -21.20 -12.32
CA LYS A 255 -11.35 -20.82 -11.36
C LYS A 255 -12.18 -22.02 -10.93
N MET A 256 -12.69 -22.83 -11.86
CA MET A 256 -13.48 -24.02 -11.55
C MET A 256 -12.71 -25.05 -10.71
N LYS A 257 -11.40 -25.19 -10.96
CA LYS A 257 -10.50 -26.09 -10.23
C LYS A 257 -9.99 -25.52 -8.88
N GLY A 258 -10.47 -24.35 -8.45
CA GLY A 258 -10.02 -23.71 -7.19
C GLY A 258 -8.59 -23.15 -7.20
N LYS A 259 -7.91 -23.15 -8.35
CA LYS A 259 -6.52 -22.67 -8.50
C LYS A 259 -6.43 -21.14 -8.64
N VAL A 260 -7.53 -20.50 -9.02
CA VAL A 260 -7.68 -19.04 -9.10
C VAL A 260 -8.97 -18.63 -8.39
N ARG A 261 -8.90 -17.65 -7.50
CA ARG A 261 -10.05 -17.08 -6.79
C ARG A 261 -10.58 -15.84 -7.51
N ALA A 262 -11.90 -15.68 -7.53
CA ALA A 262 -12.55 -14.45 -7.99
C ALA A 262 -12.84 -13.55 -6.78
N LEU A 263 -12.31 -12.33 -6.77
CA LEU A 263 -12.41 -11.38 -5.66
C LEU A 263 -13.43 -10.26 -5.91
N GLY A 264 -14.27 -10.39 -6.95
CA GLY A 264 -15.27 -9.41 -7.33
C GLY A 264 -15.71 -9.56 -8.79
N ARG A 265 -16.33 -8.52 -9.36
CA ARG A 265 -16.63 -8.49 -10.80
C ARG A 265 -15.32 -8.37 -11.58
N ASN A 266 -14.93 -9.44 -12.27
CA ASN A 266 -13.76 -9.46 -13.16
C ASN A 266 -12.43 -9.13 -12.46
N ALA A 267 -12.20 -9.67 -11.27
CA ALA A 267 -10.92 -9.58 -10.55
C ALA A 267 -10.48 -10.98 -10.07
N TYR A 268 -9.26 -11.39 -10.42
CA TYR A 268 -8.74 -12.73 -10.20
C TYR A 268 -7.40 -12.70 -9.45
N ALA A 269 -7.23 -13.62 -8.51
CA ALA A 269 -5.99 -13.83 -7.77
C ALA A 269 -5.66 -15.32 -7.69
N ILE A 270 -4.36 -15.66 -7.64
CA ILE A 270 -3.93 -17.05 -7.47
C ILE A 270 -4.28 -17.56 -6.06
N SER A 271 -4.68 -18.82 -5.94
CA SER A 271 -4.87 -19.48 -4.63
C SER A 271 -3.57 -20.19 -4.18
N GLU A 272 -3.47 -20.59 -2.91
CA GLU A 272 -2.35 -21.40 -2.42
C GLU A 272 -2.23 -22.73 -3.17
N GLU A 273 -3.36 -23.34 -3.51
CA GLU A 273 -3.39 -24.51 -4.39
C GLU A 273 -2.91 -24.20 -5.81
N GLY A 274 -3.21 -23.01 -6.31
CA GLY A 274 -2.72 -22.52 -7.61
C GLY A 274 -1.21 -22.33 -7.62
N LYS A 275 -0.62 -21.82 -6.53
CA LYS A 275 0.85 -21.70 -6.38
C LYS A 275 1.52 -23.07 -6.39
N SER A 276 0.93 -24.04 -5.69
CA SER A 276 1.43 -25.42 -5.68
C SER A 276 1.35 -26.07 -7.06
N PHE A 277 0.22 -25.88 -7.76
CA PHE A 277 0.02 -26.40 -9.11
C PHE A 277 0.94 -25.73 -10.15
N LEU A 278 1.26 -24.44 -9.98
CA LEU A 278 2.21 -23.73 -10.82
C LEU A 278 3.60 -24.40 -10.79
N LYS A 279 4.09 -24.82 -9.62
CA LYS A 279 5.36 -25.52 -9.49
C LYS A 279 5.38 -26.83 -10.31
N THR A 280 4.31 -27.61 -10.24
CA THR A 280 4.16 -28.84 -11.04
C THR A 280 4.14 -28.56 -12.55
N LEU A 281 3.48 -27.49 -12.98
CA LEU A 281 3.46 -27.08 -14.39
C LEU A 281 4.84 -26.61 -14.88
N GLU A 282 5.61 -25.94 -14.03
CA GLU A 282 6.98 -25.51 -14.37
C GLU A 282 7.90 -26.68 -14.65
N GLU A 283 7.83 -27.73 -13.84
CA GLU A 283 8.59 -28.97 -14.04
C GLU A 283 8.20 -29.67 -15.34
N GLN A 284 6.89 -29.76 -15.63
CA GLN A 284 6.38 -30.40 -16.84
C GLN A 284 6.74 -29.62 -18.11
N ILE A 285 6.71 -28.29 -18.08
CA ILE A 285 7.04 -27.45 -19.23
C ILE A 285 8.55 -27.44 -19.48
N LYS A 286 9.39 -27.43 -18.43
CA LYS A 286 10.85 -27.58 -18.57
C LYS A 286 11.25 -28.94 -19.16
N ALA A 287 10.50 -30.00 -18.86
CA ALA A 287 10.74 -31.33 -19.43
C ALA A 287 10.31 -31.48 -20.90
N THR A 288 9.57 -30.51 -21.45
CA THR A 288 9.02 -30.55 -22.81
C THR A 288 9.59 -29.44 -23.72
N ALA A 289 10.47 -28.59 -23.19
CA ALA A 289 11.15 -27.49 -23.88
C ALA A 289 12.53 -27.93 -24.38
#